data_AF-A0A6B3EH37-F1
#
_entry.id   AF-A0A6B3EH37-F1
#
_cell.length_a   1.000
_cell.length_b   1.000
_cell.length_c   1.000
_cell.angle_alpha   90.00
_cell.angle_beta   90.00
_cell.angle_gamma   90.00
#
_symmetry.space_group_name_H-M   'P 1'
#
loop_
_entity.id
_entity.type
_entity.pdbx_description
1 polymer ?
#
loop_
_entity_poly.entity_id
_entity_poly.type
_entity_poly.pdbx_seq_one_letter_code
_entity_poly.pdbx_strand_id
1 'polypeptide(L)'
;RRGVRVRLIDRAQGPATTSRALATHARTLEVWDQMGVADQLLPRGQRVEHFTLHRRGRQLIRFDTNYDALPTRFPYTLMVDQVITEEVLRDRLAAWGVAVEWSTELVGFEQDDTGVTARLRRPDGQPETLRTGWLVGTDGGHSTVRRKLELPLVGDSSETWLIADAVLDSDLPRDSIHWMDTGEGTVMLIPFPDPGKWRLLDTAEVTDDGPRQVADRFAAKISRAVGRQVRVEEP
;
A
#
# COMPACT_ATOMS: atom_id res chain seq x y z
N ARG A 1 -0.26 20.12 15.39
CA ARG A 1 -1.70 20.22 15.80
C ARG A 1 -1.93 20.50 17.28
N ARG A 2 -1.29 19.79 18.22
CA ARG A 2 -1.57 19.89 19.68
C ARG A 2 -0.44 20.53 20.51
N GLY A 3 0.48 21.26 19.88
CA GLY A 3 1.62 21.89 20.57
C GLY A 3 2.73 20.94 21.04
N VAL A 4 2.63 19.64 20.73
CA VAL A 4 3.68 18.66 21.04
C VAL A 4 4.79 18.74 20.00
N ARG A 5 6.04 18.86 20.46
CA ARG A 5 7.24 18.79 19.60
C ARG A 5 7.51 17.35 19.22
N VAL A 6 7.75 17.10 17.93
CA VAL A 6 7.96 15.74 17.37
C VAL A 6 9.16 15.77 16.44
N ARG A 7 9.95 14.69 16.46
CA ARG A 7 10.91 14.33 15.42
C ARG A 7 10.42 13.08 14.72
N LEU A 8 10.59 13.01 13.40
CA LEU A 8 10.24 11.86 12.58
C LEU A 8 11.48 11.49 11.77
N ILE A 9 11.98 10.27 11.99
CA ILE A 9 13.19 9.77 11.33
C ILE A 9 12.83 8.60 10.43
N ASP A 10 13.58 8.41 9.35
CA ASP A 10 13.52 7.21 8.54
C ASP A 10 14.92 6.88 8.02
N ARG A 11 15.25 5.59 7.98
CA ARG A 11 16.55 5.11 7.46
C ARG A 11 16.61 5.11 5.93
N ALA A 12 15.47 5.18 5.25
CA ALA A 12 15.41 5.31 3.80
C ALA A 12 16.08 6.63 3.36
N GLN A 13 16.64 6.63 2.15
CA GLN A 13 17.28 7.82 1.58
C GLN A 13 16.27 8.91 1.17
N GLY A 14 14.99 8.55 1.07
CA GLY A 14 13.93 9.43 0.66
C GLY A 14 12.58 8.71 0.57
N PRO A 15 11.57 9.36 -0.01
CA PRO A 15 10.25 8.80 -0.28
C PRO A 15 10.30 7.43 -0.97
N ALA A 16 9.30 6.59 -0.71
CA ALA A 16 9.04 5.45 -1.58
C ALA A 16 8.73 5.94 -3.01
N THR A 17 9.31 5.28 -4.01
CA THR A 17 9.06 5.55 -5.44
C THR A 17 8.11 4.54 -6.07
N THR A 18 7.82 3.45 -5.37
CA THR A 18 6.92 2.39 -5.81
C THR A 18 5.91 2.07 -4.73
N SER A 19 4.71 1.69 -5.17
CA SER A 19 3.57 1.43 -4.29
C SER A 19 3.54 -0.02 -3.83
N ARG A 20 3.34 -0.26 -2.54
CA ARG A 20 2.99 -1.60 -2.01
C ARG A 20 1.55 -1.69 -1.53
N ALA A 21 0.89 -0.55 -1.32
CA ALA A 21 -0.50 -0.46 -0.87
C ALA A 21 -1.34 0.42 -1.81
N LEU A 22 -2.59 0.03 -2.04
CA LEU A 22 -3.53 0.78 -2.89
C LEU A 22 -4.88 1.03 -2.22
N ALA A 23 -5.42 0.01 -1.54
CA ALA A 23 -6.77 0.07 -1.02
C ALA A 23 -6.86 0.92 0.26
N THR A 24 -7.70 1.95 0.22
CA THR A 24 -8.07 2.76 1.38
C THR A 24 -9.56 2.61 1.65
N HIS A 25 -9.89 1.97 2.78
CA HIS A 25 -11.28 1.72 3.19
C HIS A 25 -11.97 2.99 3.75
N ALA A 26 -13.30 2.97 3.78
CA ALA A 26 -14.15 4.07 4.26
C ALA A 26 -13.68 4.66 5.60
N ARG A 27 -13.38 3.80 6.58
CA ARG A 27 -12.94 4.28 7.90
C ARG A 27 -11.61 5.03 7.86
N THR A 28 -10.68 4.62 7.00
CA THR A 28 -9.42 5.34 6.82
C THR A 28 -9.66 6.69 6.14
N LEU A 29 -10.58 6.75 5.16
CA LEU A 29 -10.98 8.01 4.53
C LEU A 29 -11.59 9.00 5.52
N GLU A 30 -12.40 8.54 6.48
CA GLU A 30 -12.91 9.37 7.57
C GLU A 30 -11.78 9.94 8.45
N VAL A 31 -10.76 9.14 8.75
CA VAL A 31 -9.59 9.60 9.51
C VAL A 31 -8.81 10.64 8.70
N TRP A 32 -8.63 10.43 7.40
CA TRP A 32 -7.99 11.38 6.50
C TRP A 32 -8.75 12.69 6.35
N ASP A 33 -10.08 12.64 6.34
CA ASP A 33 -10.95 13.82 6.36
C ASP A 33 -10.75 14.62 7.66
N GLN A 34 -10.74 13.95 8.82
CA GLN A 34 -10.42 14.60 10.10
C GLN A 34 -8.99 15.15 10.16
N MET A 35 -8.06 14.57 9.40
CA MET A 35 -6.70 15.08 9.22
C MET A 35 -6.62 16.28 8.27
N GLY A 36 -7.67 16.50 7.46
CA GLY A 36 -7.75 17.54 6.44
C GLY A 36 -6.92 17.22 5.21
N VAL A 37 -6.78 15.93 4.86
CA VAL A 37 -6.03 15.46 3.69
C VAL A 37 -6.90 14.74 2.66
N ALA A 38 -8.14 14.40 3.00
CA ALA A 38 -9.05 13.69 2.09
C ALA A 38 -9.27 14.43 0.76
N ASP A 39 -9.50 15.75 0.79
CA ASP A 39 -9.78 16.54 -0.42
C ASP A 39 -8.63 16.52 -1.45
N GLN A 40 -7.39 16.29 -1.00
CA GLN A 40 -6.24 16.14 -1.90
C GLN A 40 -6.11 14.72 -2.45
N LEU A 41 -6.59 13.70 -1.72
CA LEU A 41 -6.47 12.29 -2.06
C LEU A 41 -7.61 11.81 -2.95
N LEU A 42 -8.85 12.26 -2.67
CA LEU A 42 -10.04 11.80 -3.38
C LEU A 42 -9.97 12.00 -4.91
N PRO A 43 -9.48 13.15 -5.45
CA PRO A 43 -9.36 13.34 -6.89
C PRO A 43 -8.23 12.52 -7.53
N ARG A 44 -7.28 12.03 -6.73
CA ARG A 44 -6.11 11.25 -7.15
C ARG A 44 -6.31 9.74 -6.98
N GLY A 45 -7.52 9.32 -6.61
CA GLY A 45 -7.87 7.92 -6.40
C GLY A 45 -8.94 7.41 -7.35
N GLN A 46 -9.00 6.09 -7.53
CA GLN A 46 -10.07 5.38 -8.22
C GLN A 46 -11.03 4.81 -7.18
N ARG A 47 -12.32 5.17 -7.26
CA ARG A 47 -13.35 4.58 -6.39
C ARG A 47 -13.66 3.17 -6.87
N VAL A 48 -13.74 2.24 -5.93
CA VAL A 48 -14.13 0.85 -6.14
C VAL A 48 -15.28 0.52 -5.19
N GLU A 49 -16.36 0.04 -5.77
CA GLU A 49 -17.64 -0.23 -5.11
C GLU A 49 -18.10 -1.67 -5.32
N HIS A 50 -17.39 -2.41 -6.18
CA HIS A 50 -17.79 -3.76 -6.56
C HIS A 50 -16.64 -4.76 -6.54
N PHE A 51 -17.02 -6.02 -6.52
CA PHE A 51 -16.13 -7.14 -6.77
C PHE A 51 -16.78 -8.05 -7.81
N THR A 52 -16.04 -8.37 -8.86
CA THR A 52 -16.56 -9.09 -10.03
C THR A 52 -15.78 -10.38 -10.27
N LEU A 53 -16.49 -11.51 -10.33
CA LEU A 53 -15.89 -12.82 -10.61
C LEU A 53 -16.07 -13.18 -12.09
N HIS A 54 -14.97 -13.63 -12.69
CA HIS A 54 -14.91 -14.10 -14.07
C HIS A 54 -14.52 -15.58 -14.09
N ARG A 55 -15.15 -16.35 -14.97
CA ARG A 55 -14.80 -17.75 -15.19
C ARG A 55 -15.14 -18.16 -16.62
N ARG A 56 -14.20 -18.84 -17.28
CA ARG A 56 -14.41 -19.42 -18.63
C ARG A 56 -14.95 -18.40 -19.65
N GLY A 57 -14.38 -17.20 -19.68
CA GLY A 57 -14.74 -16.15 -20.64
C GLY A 57 -16.06 -15.42 -20.35
N ARG A 58 -16.57 -15.50 -19.12
CA ARG A 58 -17.85 -14.87 -18.72
C ARG A 58 -17.74 -14.23 -17.34
N GLN A 59 -18.39 -13.08 -17.18
CA GLN A 59 -18.72 -12.54 -15.87
C GLN A 59 -19.76 -13.46 -15.22
N LEU A 60 -19.42 -14.05 -14.08
CA LEU A 60 -20.33 -14.92 -13.33
C LEU A 60 -21.22 -14.12 -12.38
N ILE A 61 -20.60 -13.24 -11.60
CA ILE A 61 -21.28 -12.43 -10.60
C ILE A 61 -20.52 -11.11 -10.43
N ARG A 62 -21.28 -10.05 -10.22
CA ARG A 62 -20.81 -8.76 -9.73
C ARG A 62 -21.63 -8.45 -8.49
N PHE A 63 -20.98 -8.23 -7.36
CA PHE A 63 -21.67 -7.87 -6.13
C PHE A 63 -21.06 -6.62 -5.53
N ASP A 64 -21.89 -5.91 -4.78
CA ASP A 64 -21.52 -4.65 -4.13
C ASP A 64 -20.61 -4.93 -2.95
N THR A 65 -19.46 -4.26 -2.95
CA THR A 65 -18.51 -4.18 -1.84
C THR A 65 -18.42 -2.75 -1.32
N ASN A 66 -19.39 -1.93 -1.71
CA ASN A 66 -19.59 -0.60 -1.19
C ASN A 66 -19.98 -0.66 0.30
N TYR A 67 -19.96 0.50 0.94
CA TYR A 67 -20.26 0.64 2.36
C TYR A 67 -21.56 1.40 2.61
N ASP A 68 -22.55 1.27 1.73
CA ASP A 68 -23.81 2.03 1.78
C ASP A 68 -24.58 1.83 3.10
N ALA A 69 -24.44 0.65 3.72
CA ALA A 69 -25.07 0.35 5.01
C ALA A 69 -24.36 1.00 6.22
N LEU A 70 -23.15 1.56 6.03
CA LEU A 70 -22.40 2.22 7.09
C LEU A 70 -22.71 3.73 7.12
N PRO A 71 -22.75 4.35 8.32
CA PRO A 71 -22.97 5.79 8.45
C PRO A 71 -21.70 6.58 8.09
N THR A 72 -21.30 6.56 6.82
CA THR A 72 -20.08 7.18 6.30
C THR A 72 -20.36 8.06 5.09
N ARG A 73 -19.56 9.13 4.90
CA ARG A 73 -19.62 9.92 3.66
C ARG A 73 -18.84 9.27 2.51
N PHE A 74 -18.05 8.25 2.81
CA PHE A 74 -17.16 7.60 1.86
C PHE A 74 -17.60 6.14 1.68
N PRO A 75 -18.78 5.87 1.09
CA PRO A 75 -19.34 4.52 1.01
C PRO A 75 -18.63 3.61 -0.03
N TYR A 76 -17.32 3.77 -0.21
CA TYR A 76 -16.52 3.07 -1.21
C TYR A 76 -15.10 2.80 -0.69
N THR A 77 -14.38 1.91 -1.37
CA THR A 77 -12.93 1.80 -1.20
C THR A 77 -12.26 2.73 -2.22
N LEU A 78 -11.33 3.57 -1.78
CA LEU A 78 -10.52 4.38 -2.67
C LEU A 78 -9.22 3.65 -2.96
N MET A 79 -8.99 3.27 -4.22
CA MET A 79 -7.67 2.86 -4.69
C MET A 79 -6.85 4.13 -4.92
N VAL A 80 -5.84 4.36 -4.09
CA VAL A 80 -4.91 5.49 -4.23
C VAL A 80 -3.50 4.98 -3.99
N ASP A 81 -2.57 5.42 -4.83
CA ASP A 81 -1.19 4.98 -4.75
C ASP A 81 -0.56 5.39 -3.40
N GLN A 82 0.16 4.47 -2.75
CA GLN A 82 0.87 4.74 -1.50
C GLN A 82 1.83 5.93 -1.62
N VAL A 83 2.52 6.08 -2.75
CA VAL A 83 3.45 7.21 -3.00
C VAL A 83 2.72 8.53 -2.90
N ILE A 84 1.53 8.59 -3.50
CA ILE A 84 0.63 9.75 -3.50
C ILE A 84 0.10 10.02 -2.08
N THR A 85 -0.27 8.96 -1.37
CA THR A 85 -0.72 9.05 0.03
C THR A 85 0.37 9.63 0.92
N GLU A 86 1.59 9.09 0.83
CA GLU A 86 2.74 9.56 1.60
C GLU A 86 3.13 10.99 1.24
N GLU A 87 3.09 11.36 -0.04
CA GLU A 87 3.31 12.74 -0.50
C GLU A 87 2.37 13.71 0.19
N VAL A 88 1.05 13.49 0.11
CA VAL A 88 0.05 14.38 0.75
C VAL A 88 0.25 14.44 2.27
N LEU A 89 0.57 13.30 2.91
CA LEU A 89 0.84 13.27 4.35
C LEU A 89 2.11 14.03 4.74
N ARG A 90 3.18 13.94 3.93
CA ARG A 90 4.42 14.68 4.13
C ARG A 90 4.22 16.17 3.93
N ASP A 91 3.47 16.59 2.90
CA ASP A 91 3.15 18.00 2.66
C ASP A 91 2.34 18.57 3.81
N ARG A 92 1.37 17.78 4.32
CA ARG A 92 0.59 18.14 5.50
C ARG A 92 1.45 18.32 6.74
N LEU A 93 2.45 17.46 6.93
CA LEU A 93 3.40 17.51 8.03
C LEU A 93 4.33 18.73 7.91
N ALA A 94 4.83 19.01 6.71
CA ALA A 94 5.68 20.16 6.40
C ALA A 94 4.94 21.49 6.65
N ALA A 95 3.65 21.56 6.35
CA ALA A 95 2.81 22.71 6.69
C ALA A 95 2.67 22.96 8.21
N TRP A 96 3.04 21.99 9.05
CA TRP A 96 3.16 22.14 10.50
C TRP A 96 4.60 22.35 10.98
N GLY A 97 5.55 22.55 10.07
CA GLY A 97 6.96 22.78 10.39
C GLY A 97 7.72 21.53 10.82
N VAL A 98 7.21 20.34 10.49
CA VAL A 98 7.88 19.07 10.76
C VAL A 98 8.26 18.43 9.43
N ALA A 99 9.49 17.93 9.31
CA ALA A 99 9.98 17.20 8.16
C ALA A 99 10.48 15.82 8.59
N VAL A 100 10.52 14.89 7.63
CA VAL A 100 11.18 13.59 7.84
C VAL A 100 12.69 13.79 7.78
N GLU A 101 13.39 13.30 8.79
CA GLU A 101 14.84 13.20 8.82
C GLU A 101 15.25 11.89 8.15
N TRP A 102 15.47 11.95 6.84
CA TRP A 102 15.89 10.81 6.03
C TRP A 102 17.31 10.35 6.35
N SER A 103 17.66 9.14 5.91
CA SER A 103 18.95 8.48 6.16
C SER A 103 19.36 8.49 7.65
N THR A 104 18.38 8.49 8.55
CA THR A 104 18.58 8.54 10.00
C THR A 104 17.95 7.32 10.64
N GLU A 105 18.76 6.46 11.26
CA GLU A 105 18.32 5.16 11.73
C GLU A 105 18.36 5.06 13.26
N LEU A 106 17.26 4.59 13.87
CA LEU A 106 17.27 4.15 15.26
C LEU A 106 18.04 2.83 15.38
N VAL A 107 19.23 2.89 16.00
CA VAL A 107 20.08 1.70 16.23
C VAL A 107 19.81 1.05 17.59
N GLY A 108 19.20 1.78 18.52
CA GLY A 108 18.75 1.24 19.80
C GLY A 108 18.23 2.31 20.74
N PHE A 109 17.69 1.90 21.87
CA PHE A 109 17.26 2.81 22.93
C PHE A 109 17.35 2.10 24.27
N GLU A 110 17.31 2.89 25.34
CA GLU A 110 17.13 2.48 26.73
C GLU A 110 16.04 3.37 27.34
N GLN A 111 15.28 2.85 28.29
CA GLN A 111 14.21 3.61 28.96
C GLN A 111 14.33 3.48 30.47
N ASP A 112 13.84 4.50 31.16
CA ASP A 112 13.61 4.51 32.60
C ASP A 112 12.26 5.18 32.90
N ASP A 113 11.93 5.37 34.18
CA ASP A 113 10.63 5.88 34.64
C ASP A 113 10.29 7.29 34.11
N THR A 114 11.26 8.02 33.56
CA THR A 114 11.10 9.41 33.13
C THR A 114 11.19 9.60 31.62
N GLY A 115 11.53 8.56 30.84
CA GLY A 115 11.54 8.64 29.38
C GLY A 115 12.51 7.67 28.68
N VAL A 116 12.82 7.99 27.42
CA VAL A 116 13.58 7.13 26.51
C VAL A 116 14.83 7.84 26.01
N THR A 117 15.98 7.20 26.18
CA THR A 117 17.26 7.58 25.57
C THR A 117 17.42 6.81 24.26
N ALA A 118 17.23 7.49 23.12
CA ALA A 118 17.36 6.91 21.79
C ALA A 118 18.77 7.14 21.23
N ARG A 119 19.32 6.10 20.59
CA ARG A 119 20.59 6.11 19.86
C ARG A 119 20.28 6.03 18.38
N LEU A 120 20.70 7.06 17.65
CA LEU A 120 20.51 7.19 16.21
C LEU A 120 21.87 7.10 15.48
N ARG A 121 21.83 6.66 14.24
CA ARG A 121 22.92 6.82 13.27
C ARG A 121 22.49 7.87 12.25
N ARG A 122 23.28 8.94 12.12
CA ARG A 122 23.05 10.05 11.19
C ARG A 122 23.46 9.72 9.75
N PRO A 123 23.08 10.55 8.76
CA PRO A 123 23.44 10.35 7.36
C PRO A 123 24.95 10.30 7.10
N ASP A 124 25.75 11.00 7.91
CA ASP A 124 27.21 11.00 7.87
C ASP A 124 27.85 9.81 8.61
N GLY A 125 27.03 8.90 9.13
CA GLY A 125 27.44 7.74 9.93
C GLY A 125 27.70 8.05 11.40
N GLN A 126 27.64 9.32 11.83
CA GLN A 126 27.93 9.70 13.20
C GLN A 126 26.82 9.25 14.15
N PRO A 127 27.16 8.79 15.36
CA PRO A 127 26.17 8.48 16.38
C PRO A 127 25.55 9.77 16.94
N GLU A 128 24.24 9.77 17.13
CA GLU A 128 23.51 10.79 17.88
C GLU A 128 22.77 10.12 19.04
N THR A 129 22.85 10.70 20.24
CA THR A 129 22.05 10.28 21.39
C THR A 129 21.11 11.42 21.77
N LEU A 130 19.82 11.12 21.92
CA LEU A 130 18.82 12.09 22.34
C LEU A 130 17.91 11.51 23.43
N ARG A 131 17.45 12.38 24.32
CA ARG A 131 16.45 12.06 25.33
C ARG A 131 15.08 12.58 24.91
N THR A 132 14.07 11.72 24.95
CA THR A 132 12.68 12.06 24.65
C THR A 132 11.76 11.52 25.74
N GLY A 133 10.58 12.11 25.88
CA GLY A 133 9.54 11.54 26.73
C GLY A 133 9.09 10.20 26.16
N TRP A 134 8.71 10.18 24.88
CA TRP A 134 8.13 8.99 24.23
C TRP A 134 8.89 8.64 22.94
N LEU A 135 8.89 7.35 22.62
CA LEU A 135 9.35 6.77 21.36
C LEU A 135 8.22 5.92 20.78
N VAL A 136 7.87 6.13 19.50
CA VAL A 136 6.83 5.36 18.82
C VAL A 136 7.48 4.58 17.69
N GLY A 137 7.39 3.25 17.74
CA GLY A 137 7.92 2.36 16.69
C GLY A 137 6.95 2.21 15.54
N THR A 138 7.24 2.85 14.41
CA THR A 138 6.51 2.70 13.13
C THR A 138 7.43 2.18 12.02
N ASP A 139 8.39 1.33 12.40
CA ASP A 139 9.54 0.86 11.59
C ASP A 139 9.31 -0.51 10.92
N GLY A 140 8.03 -0.87 10.70
CA GLY A 140 7.60 -1.96 9.83
C GLY A 140 7.84 -3.38 10.35
N GLY A 141 7.76 -4.35 9.43
CA GLY A 141 7.81 -5.79 9.74
C GLY A 141 9.07 -6.22 10.49
N HIS A 142 10.22 -5.59 10.24
CA HIS A 142 11.50 -5.87 10.91
C HIS A 142 11.84 -4.88 12.03
N SER A 143 10.82 -4.28 12.66
CA SER A 143 10.95 -3.26 13.71
C SER A 143 12.08 -3.52 14.71
N THR A 144 13.00 -2.56 14.80
CA THR A 144 14.01 -2.45 15.84
C THR A 144 13.35 -2.20 17.20
N VAL A 145 12.31 -1.36 17.24
CA VAL A 145 11.60 -1.06 18.49
C VAL A 145 10.98 -2.32 19.08
N ARG A 146 10.20 -3.05 18.27
CA ARG A 146 9.55 -4.30 18.67
C ARG A 146 10.54 -5.33 19.19
N ARG A 147 11.66 -5.53 18.47
CA ARG A 147 12.72 -6.48 18.87
C ARG A 147 13.39 -6.10 20.19
N LYS A 148 13.66 -4.82 20.41
CA LYS A 148 14.28 -4.32 21.66
C LYS A 148 13.34 -4.37 22.86
N LEU A 149 12.02 -4.31 22.65
CA LEU A 149 11.00 -4.56 23.67
C LEU A 149 10.67 -6.05 23.84
N GLU A 150 11.33 -6.93 23.10
CA GLU A 150 11.09 -8.39 23.15
C GLU A 150 9.63 -8.78 22.89
N LEU A 151 8.95 -8.02 22.03
CA LEU A 151 7.55 -8.29 21.68
C LEU A 151 7.51 -9.31 20.52
N PRO A 152 7.07 -10.57 20.77
CA PRO A 152 7.08 -11.59 19.74
C PRO A 152 6.01 -11.30 18.67
N LEU A 153 6.35 -11.56 17.41
CA LEU A 153 5.38 -11.65 16.33
C LEU A 153 5.10 -13.13 16.08
N VAL A 154 3.93 -13.60 16.49
CA VAL A 154 3.53 -15.00 16.36
C VAL A 154 2.76 -15.18 15.06
N GLY A 155 3.27 -16.04 14.17
CA GLY A 155 2.64 -16.39 12.91
C GLY A 155 3.59 -17.14 11.98
N ASP A 156 3.02 -17.85 11.02
CA ASP A 156 3.75 -18.59 10.00
C ASP A 156 3.60 -17.92 8.63
N SER A 157 4.61 -18.07 7.76
CA SER A 157 4.51 -17.69 6.35
C SER A 157 3.95 -18.87 5.55
N SER A 158 2.79 -18.70 4.89
CA SER A 158 2.12 -19.80 4.19
C SER A 158 2.20 -19.73 2.67
N GLU A 159 2.25 -18.54 2.06
CA GLU A 159 2.04 -18.38 0.61
C GLU A 159 2.91 -17.28 -0.01
N THR A 160 3.37 -17.48 -1.25
CA THR A 160 4.03 -16.46 -2.07
C THR A 160 3.16 -16.19 -3.30
N TRP A 161 2.79 -14.92 -3.52
CA TRP A 161 2.01 -14.51 -4.69
C TRP A 161 2.86 -13.63 -5.61
N LEU A 162 2.68 -13.78 -6.92
CA LEU A 162 3.30 -12.88 -7.90
C LEU A 162 2.45 -11.61 -7.99
N ILE A 163 3.09 -10.45 -7.83
CA ILE A 163 2.45 -9.14 -7.96
C ILE A 163 3.16 -8.35 -9.06
N ALA A 164 2.41 -7.78 -10.00
CA ALA A 164 2.92 -6.87 -11.02
C ALA A 164 1.96 -5.69 -11.20
N ASP A 165 2.51 -4.51 -11.48
CA ASP A 165 1.72 -3.34 -11.84
C ASP A 165 1.93 -3.08 -13.33
N ALA A 166 0.88 -3.19 -14.16
CA ALA A 166 1.01 -3.10 -15.61
C ALA A 166 -0.16 -2.37 -16.27
N VAL A 167 0.06 -1.85 -17.47
CA VAL A 167 -1.00 -1.27 -18.31
C VAL A 167 -1.64 -2.38 -19.15
N LEU A 168 -2.97 -2.42 -19.14
CA LEU A 168 -3.78 -3.40 -19.86
C LEU A 168 -4.67 -2.72 -20.89
N ASP A 169 -4.75 -3.33 -22.07
CA ASP A 169 -5.80 -3.03 -23.03
C ASP A 169 -7.09 -3.78 -22.66
N SER A 170 -7.87 -3.16 -21.77
CA SER A 170 -9.08 -3.77 -21.22
C SER A 170 -10.23 -2.79 -21.02
N ASP A 171 -11.44 -3.26 -21.35
CA ASP A 171 -12.74 -2.60 -21.13
C ASP A 171 -13.37 -2.93 -19.77
N LEU A 172 -12.64 -3.61 -18.89
CA LEU A 172 -13.14 -3.97 -17.56
C LEU A 172 -13.47 -2.72 -16.73
N PRO A 173 -14.65 -2.66 -16.08
CA PRO A 173 -15.03 -1.55 -15.23
C PRO A 173 -14.04 -1.30 -14.10
N ARG A 174 -13.49 -0.07 -14.01
CA ARG A 174 -12.50 0.32 -13.00
C ARG A 174 -13.09 0.65 -11.63
N ASP A 175 -14.40 0.51 -11.49
CA ASP A 175 -15.13 0.60 -10.22
C ASP A 175 -15.20 -0.75 -9.48
N SER A 176 -14.49 -1.77 -9.99
CA SER A 176 -14.48 -3.12 -9.44
C SER A 176 -13.06 -3.67 -9.30
N ILE A 177 -12.86 -4.50 -8.28
CA ILE A 177 -11.78 -5.50 -8.30
C ILE A 177 -12.29 -6.71 -9.11
N HIS A 178 -11.42 -7.30 -9.93
CA HIS A 178 -11.77 -8.46 -10.75
C HIS A 178 -11.04 -9.69 -10.27
N TRP A 179 -11.77 -10.76 -9.96
CA TRP A 179 -11.24 -12.07 -9.63
C TRP A 179 -11.48 -13.02 -10.79
N MET A 180 -10.41 -13.58 -11.35
CA MET A 180 -10.45 -14.36 -12.57
C MET A 180 -10.03 -15.81 -12.30
N ASP A 181 -10.97 -16.74 -12.43
CA ASP A 181 -10.66 -18.17 -12.51
C ASP A 181 -10.15 -18.50 -13.92
N THR A 182 -8.88 -18.87 -13.99
CA THR A 182 -8.16 -19.17 -15.24
C THR A 182 -8.09 -20.66 -15.56
N GLY A 183 -8.61 -21.52 -14.67
CA GLY A 183 -8.42 -22.97 -14.70
C GLY A 183 -7.05 -23.46 -14.22
N GLU A 184 -6.03 -22.59 -14.23
CA GLU A 184 -4.65 -22.84 -13.77
C GLU A 184 -4.29 -21.89 -12.61
N GLY A 185 -5.26 -21.64 -11.73
CA GLY A 185 -5.17 -20.70 -10.62
C GLY A 185 -6.01 -19.44 -10.83
N THR A 186 -5.77 -18.44 -9.98
CA THR A 186 -6.53 -17.19 -9.97
C THR A 186 -5.64 -16.02 -10.30
N VAL A 187 -6.16 -15.11 -11.12
CA VAL A 187 -5.61 -13.75 -11.25
C VAL A 187 -6.58 -12.73 -10.65
N MET A 188 -6.08 -11.82 -9.81
CA MET A 188 -6.82 -10.67 -9.30
C MET A 188 -6.31 -9.39 -9.95
N LEU A 189 -7.22 -8.53 -10.42
CA LEU A 189 -6.92 -7.23 -11.00
C LEU A 189 -7.52 -6.14 -10.12
N ILE A 190 -6.67 -5.22 -9.66
CA ILE A 190 -7.04 -4.06 -8.85
C ILE A 190 -6.72 -2.80 -9.67
N PRO A 191 -7.68 -1.90 -9.92
CA PRO A 191 -7.43 -0.72 -10.74
C PRO A 191 -6.56 0.29 -10.00
N PHE A 192 -5.55 0.84 -10.69
CA PHE A 192 -4.89 2.08 -10.25
C PHE A 192 -5.75 3.30 -10.56
N PRO A 193 -5.45 4.48 -9.99
CA PRO A 193 -5.98 5.76 -10.44
C PRO A 193 -5.60 6.09 -11.89
N ASP A 194 -4.37 5.78 -12.29
CA ASP A 194 -3.88 6.00 -13.65
C ASP A 194 -4.70 5.17 -14.65
N PRO A 195 -5.20 5.78 -15.75
CA PRO A 195 -5.99 5.08 -16.75
C PRO A 195 -5.27 3.85 -17.31
N GLY A 196 -5.98 2.73 -17.42
CA GLY A 196 -5.44 1.49 -18.00
C GLY A 196 -4.42 0.75 -17.14
N LYS A 197 -3.93 1.32 -16.04
CA LYS A 197 -2.98 0.67 -15.12
C LYS A 197 -3.72 -0.18 -14.07
N TRP A 198 -3.21 -1.38 -13.83
CA TRP A 198 -3.77 -2.35 -12.89
C TRP A 198 -2.66 -3.01 -12.08
N ARG A 199 -2.97 -3.32 -10.81
CA ARG A 199 -2.20 -4.28 -10.03
C ARG A 199 -2.75 -5.68 -10.29
N LEU A 200 -1.87 -6.56 -10.71
CA LEU A 200 -2.13 -7.95 -11.05
C LEU A 200 -1.55 -8.82 -9.95
N LEU A 201 -2.36 -9.72 -9.39
CA LEU A 201 -1.90 -10.73 -8.44
C LEU A 201 -2.21 -12.11 -9.00
N ASP A 202 -1.21 -12.97 -9.06
CA ASP A 202 -1.37 -14.37 -9.42
C ASP A 202 -1.07 -15.25 -8.21
N THR A 203 -2.04 -16.11 -7.87
CA THR A 203 -1.95 -17.01 -6.71
C THR A 203 -1.24 -18.32 -7.03
N ALA A 204 -0.89 -18.58 -8.30
CA ALA A 204 -0.11 -19.75 -8.68
C ALA A 204 1.37 -19.57 -8.31
N GLU A 205 2.10 -20.69 -8.20
CA GLU A 205 3.52 -20.68 -7.83
C GLU A 205 4.33 -19.69 -8.70
N VAL A 206 5.23 -19.02 -8.01
CA VAL A 206 6.09 -17.97 -8.55
C VAL A 206 7.38 -18.61 -9.02
N THR A 207 7.69 -18.42 -10.30
CA THR A 207 9.02 -18.65 -10.88
C THR A 207 9.74 -17.32 -11.00
N ASP A 208 11.08 -17.32 -10.92
CA ASP A 208 11.91 -16.11 -11.09
C ASP A 208 11.97 -15.71 -12.57
N ASP A 209 10.85 -15.20 -13.05
CA ASP A 209 10.61 -14.83 -14.44
C ASP A 209 10.94 -13.35 -14.68
N GLY A 210 11.54 -13.05 -15.84
CA GLY A 210 11.78 -11.67 -16.25
C GLY A 210 10.49 -10.90 -16.61
N PRO A 211 10.51 -9.55 -16.68
CA PRO A 211 9.32 -8.72 -16.89
C PRO A 211 8.45 -9.11 -18.08
N ARG A 212 9.07 -9.48 -19.21
CA ARG A 212 8.36 -9.95 -20.40
C ARG A 212 7.59 -11.26 -20.18
N GLN A 213 8.21 -12.22 -19.49
CA GLN A 213 7.59 -13.51 -19.18
C GLN A 213 6.42 -13.34 -18.21
N VAL A 214 6.55 -12.42 -17.24
CA VAL A 214 5.47 -12.02 -16.34
C VAL A 214 4.30 -11.39 -17.13
N ALA A 215 4.59 -10.46 -18.05
CA ALA A 215 3.56 -9.85 -18.90
C ALA A 215 2.85 -10.89 -19.78
N ASP A 216 3.59 -11.77 -20.45
CA ASP A 216 3.03 -12.84 -21.29
C ASP A 216 2.15 -13.80 -20.48
N ARG A 217 2.58 -14.16 -19.27
CA ARG A 217 1.81 -15.01 -18.34
C ARG A 217 0.47 -14.35 -17.97
N PHE A 218 0.48 -13.08 -17.56
CA PHE A 218 -0.74 -12.35 -17.25
C PHE A 218 -1.63 -12.20 -18.49
N ALA A 219 -1.07 -11.86 -19.64
CA ALA A 219 -1.81 -11.70 -20.89
C ALA A 219 -2.56 -13.00 -21.25
N ALA A 220 -1.90 -14.16 -21.18
CA ALA A 220 -2.51 -15.45 -21.46
C ALA A 220 -3.65 -15.79 -20.48
N LYS A 221 -3.39 -15.64 -19.17
CA LYS A 221 -4.35 -15.95 -18.11
C LYS A 221 -5.59 -15.04 -18.16
N ILE A 222 -5.38 -13.74 -18.29
CA ILE A 222 -6.45 -12.75 -18.35
C ILE A 222 -7.27 -12.95 -19.61
N SER A 223 -6.62 -13.13 -20.77
CA SER A 223 -7.32 -13.36 -22.04
C SER A 223 -8.28 -14.56 -21.99
N ARG A 224 -7.83 -15.66 -21.37
CA ARG A 224 -8.65 -16.85 -21.16
C ARG A 224 -9.85 -16.58 -20.24
N ALA A 225 -9.63 -15.81 -19.17
CA ALA A 225 -10.67 -15.51 -18.20
C ALA A 225 -11.77 -14.60 -18.76
N VAL A 226 -11.40 -13.61 -19.60
CA VAL A 226 -12.36 -12.67 -20.22
C VAL A 226 -12.88 -13.15 -21.58
N GLY A 227 -12.26 -14.16 -22.21
CA GLY A 227 -12.71 -14.73 -23.47
C GLY A 227 -12.35 -13.92 -24.72
N ARG A 228 -11.41 -12.97 -24.59
CA ARG A 228 -10.85 -12.16 -25.69
C ARG A 228 -9.36 -11.93 -25.46
N GLN A 229 -8.62 -11.56 -26.50
CA GLN A 229 -7.21 -11.23 -26.35
C GLN A 229 -7.04 -9.92 -25.56
N VAL A 230 -6.19 -9.95 -24.54
CA VAL A 230 -5.77 -8.81 -23.71
C VAL A 230 -4.27 -8.66 -23.83
N ARG A 231 -3.81 -7.44 -24.08
CA ARG A 231 -2.38 -7.09 -24.05
C ARG A 231 -2.03 -6.56 -22.67
N VAL A 232 -0.88 -6.97 -22.16
CA VAL A 232 -0.28 -6.53 -20.90
C VAL A 232 1.08 -5.94 -21.24
N GLU A 233 1.32 -4.69 -20.90
CA GLU A 233 2.63 -4.06 -21.05
C GLU A 233 3.65 -4.63 -20.04
N GLU A 234 4.94 -4.50 -20.34
CA GLU A 234 5.98 -4.91 -19.40
C GLU A 234 5.92 -4.02 -18.14
N PRO A 235 5.85 -4.62 -16.93
CA PRO A 235 5.79 -3.90 -15.66
C PRO A 235 7.10 -3.20 -15.28
#